data_AF-A0A2D6CPV4-F1
#
_entry.id   AF-A0A2D6CPV4-F1
#
_cell.length_a   1.000
_cell.length_b   1.000
_cell.length_c   1.000
_cell.angle_alpha   90.00
_cell.angle_beta   90.00
_cell.angle_gamma   90.00
#
_symmetry.space_group_name_H-M   'P 1'
#
loop_
_entity.id
_entity.type
_entity.pdbx_description
1 polymer ?
#
loop_
_entity_poly.entity_id
_entity_poly.type
_entity_poly.pdbx_seq_one_letter_code
_entity_poly.pdbx_strand_id
1 'polypeptide(L)' 'MQAVVIGIKTYKVSLKLTMTTSDGESFEQDIDIVIDADSREEAKRRLQGLRASVQIEDVRITSIHHVGREVKPFQPKSQK' A
#
# COMPACT_ATOMS: atom_id res chain seq x y z
N MET A 1 34.72 -18.69 -21.82
CA MET A 1 33.40 -18.08 -22.12
C MET A 1 33.34 -16.78 -21.32
N GLN A 2 33.40 -15.62 -21.99
CA GLN A 2 33.32 -14.33 -21.30
C GLN A 2 31.86 -14.05 -20.96
N ALA A 3 31.57 -13.79 -19.68
CA ALA A 3 30.26 -13.32 -19.27
C ALA A 3 30.09 -11.88 -19.78
N VAL A 4 29.03 -11.64 -20.55
CA VAL A 4 28.62 -10.29 -20.94
C VAL A 4 28.19 -9.56 -19.67
N VAL A 5 28.96 -8.56 -19.25
CA VAL A 5 28.55 -7.64 -18.18
C VAL A 5 27.47 -6.74 -18.76
N ILE A 6 26.22 -7.17 -18.63
CA ILE A 6 25.06 -6.31 -18.83
C ILE A 6 25.05 -5.40 -17.61
N GLY A 7 25.32 -4.10 -17.79
CA GLY A 7 25.45 -3.15 -16.68
C GLY A 7 24.28 -3.21 -15.69
N ILE A 8 24.55 -2.89 -14.43
CA ILE A 8 23.59 -2.87 -13.31
C ILE A 8 22.28 -2.20 -13.76
N LYS A 9 21.15 -2.88 -13.56
CA LYS A 9 19.81 -2.38 -13.83
C LYS A 9 19.02 -2.25 -12.54
N THR A 10 18.18 -1.23 -12.48
CA THR A 10 17.21 -1.04 -11.41
C THR A 10 15.92 -1.79 -11.74
N TYR A 11 15.46 -2.61 -10.79
CA TYR A 11 14.22 -3.37 -10.86
C TYR A 11 13.27 -2.86 -9.78
N LYS A 12 12.03 -2.58 -10.19
CA LYS A 12 10.93 -2.26 -9.29
C LYS A 12 10.08 -3.50 -9.06
N VAL A 13 9.82 -3.80 -7.80
CA VAL A 13 9.07 -4.98 -7.35
C VAL A 13 7.90 -4.49 -6.52
N SER A 14 6.69 -4.81 -6.94
CA SER A 14 5.48 -4.42 -6.22
C SER A 14 4.98 -5.60 -5.38
N LEU A 15 4.76 -5.35 -4.10
CA LEU A 15 4.15 -6.27 -3.14
C LEU A 15 2.76 -5.74 -2.80
N LYS A 16 1.76 -6.63 -2.79
CA LYS A 16 0.40 -6.28 -2.40
C LYS A 16 0.19 -6.66 -0.93
N LEU A 17 -0.16 -5.68 -0.11
CA LEU A 17 -0.58 -5.88 1.28
C LEU A 17 -2.11 -5.79 1.34
N THR A 18 -2.73 -6.82 1.91
CA THR A 18 -4.17 -6.82 2.22
C THR A 18 -4.32 -6.81 3.74
N MET A 19 -5.02 -5.81 4.27
CA MET A 19 -5.36 -5.69 5.68
C MET A 19 -6.86 -5.94 5.82
N THR A 20 -7.26 -6.83 6.73
CA THR A 20 -8.67 -7.15 6.94
C THR A 20 -9.03 -6.85 8.39
N THR A 21 -10.09 -6.07 8.60
CA THR A 21 -10.64 -5.79 9.92
C THR A 21 -11.38 -7.01 10.48
N SER A 22 -11.64 -7.01 11.77
CA SER A 22 -12.34 -8.13 12.43
C SER A 22 -13.76 -8.38 11.93
N ASP A 23 -14.41 -7.37 11.35
CA ASP A 23 -15.73 -7.45 10.72
C ASP A 23 -15.67 -7.80 9.22
N GLY A 24 -14.47 -8.00 8.66
CA GLY A 24 -14.26 -8.50 7.30
C GLY A 24 -14.06 -7.42 6.23
N GLU A 25 -14.05 -6.13 6.59
CA GLU A 25 -13.67 -5.07 5.66
C GLU A 25 -12.20 -5.23 5.26
N SER A 26 -11.89 -5.09 3.98
CA SER A 26 -10.55 -5.31 3.43
C SER A 26 -10.00 -4.06 2.78
N PHE A 27 -8.75 -3.74 3.11
CA PHE A 27 -7.99 -2.61 2.59
C PHE A 27 -6.79 -3.15 1.83
N GLU A 28 -6.50 -2.57 0.67
CA GLU A 28 -5.35 -2.95 -0.15
C GLU A 28 -4.34 -1.81 -0.21
N GLN A 29 -3.08 -2.14 -0.05
CA GLN A 29 -1.97 -1.21 -0.16
C GLN A 29 -0.85 -1.86 -0.97
N ASP A 30 -0.37 -1.15 -1.98
CA ASP A 30 0.82 -1.57 -2.70
C ASP A 30 2.08 -1.01 -2.03
N ILE A 31 3.10 -1.86 -1.92
CA ILE A 31 4.42 -1.55 -1.40
C ILE A 31 5.43 -1.83 -2.51
N ASP A 32 6.16 -0.80 -2.93
CA ASP A 32 7.18 -0.94 -3.95
C ASP A 32 8.57 -1.04 -3.33
N ILE A 33 9.32 -2.08 -3.74
CA ILE A 33 10.74 -2.26 -3.42
C ILE A 33 11.54 -2.00 -4.69
N VAL A 34 12.57 -1.18 -4.56
CA VAL A 34 13.52 -0.90 -5.63
C VAL A 34 14.83 -1.62 -5.32
N ILE A 35 15.31 -2.43 -6.27
CA ILE A 35 16.57 -3.17 -6.14
C ILE A 35 17.41 -3.03 -7.40
N ASP A 36 18.73 -2.92 -7.22
CA ASP A 36 19.68 -2.98 -8.32
C ASP A 36 20.24 -4.40 -8.47
N ALA A 37 20.35 -4.87 -9.72
CA ALA A 37 20.92 -6.18 -10.06
C ALA A 37 21.47 -6.20 -11.49
N ASP A 38 22.41 -7.09 -11.77
CA ASP A 38 23.00 -7.23 -13.10
C ASP A 38 22.08 -8.00 -14.07
N SER A 39 21.09 -8.71 -13.52
CA SER A 39 20.09 -9.47 -14.28
C SER A 39 18.78 -9.64 -13.51
N ARG A 40 17.73 -10.03 -14.24
CA ARG A 40 16.42 -10.31 -13.64
C ARG A 40 16.47 -11.56 -12.76
N GLU A 41 17.29 -12.53 -13.13
CA GLU A 41 17.48 -13.79 -12.43
C GLU A 41 18.19 -13.57 -11.10
N GLU A 42 19.18 -12.67 -11.06
CA GLU A 42 19.81 -12.23 -9.83
C GLU A 42 18.83 -11.44 -8.96
N ALA A 43 18.09 -10.48 -9.52
CA ALA A 43 17.06 -9.73 -8.80
C ALA A 43 16.05 -10.69 -8.12
N LYS A 44 15.57 -11.70 -8.84
CA LYS A 44 14.69 -12.75 -8.29
C LYS A 44 15.36 -13.54 -7.18
N ARG A 45 16.62 -13.96 -7.34
CA ARG A 45 17.38 -14.68 -6.30
C ARG A 45 17.54 -13.86 -5.03
N ARG A 46 17.78 -12.54 -5.14
CA ARG A 46 17.88 -11.65 -3.97
C ARG A 46 16.54 -11.51 -3.22
N LEU A 47 15.42 -11.64 -3.93
CA LEU A 47 14.08 -11.62 -3.35
C LEU A 47 13.61 -13.00 -2.86
N GLN A 48 14.31 -14.08 -3.19
CA GLN A 48 13.97 -15.41 -2.68
C GLN A 48 14.14 -15.42 -1.17
N GLY A 49 13.09 -15.83 -0.46
CA GLY A 49 13.08 -15.82 1.00
C GLY A 49 12.94 -14.43 1.62
N LEU A 50 12.49 -13.43 0.85
CA LEU A 50 12.11 -12.13 1.40
C LEU A 50 11.07 -12.34 2.51
N ARG A 51 11.38 -11.87 3.72
CA ARG A 51 10.48 -11.88 4.87
C ARG A 51 10.05 -10.44 5.14
N ALA A 52 8.75 -10.25 5.28
CA ALA A 52 8.17 -9.01 5.75
C ALA A 52 7.47 -9.27 7.08
N SER A 53 7.59 -8.34 8.01
CA SER A 53 6.81 -8.30 9.25
C SER A 53 6.11 -6.95 9.30
N VAL A 54 4.80 -6.96 9.49
CA VAL A 54 4.01 -5.75 9.66
C VAL A 54 3.50 -5.74 11.08
N GLN A 55 3.73 -4.64 11.79
CA GLN A 55 3.19 -4.37 13.11
C GLN A 55 2.40 -3.08 13.05
N ILE A 56 1.14 -3.13 13.49
CA ILE A 56 0.29 -1.95 13.62
C ILE A 56 0.44 -1.45 15.04
N GLU A 57 1.16 -0.34 15.22
CA GLU A 57 1.38 0.25 16.55
C GLU A 57 0.24 1.19 16.97
N ASP A 58 -0.32 1.92 16.01
CA ASP A 58 -1.33 2.94 16.26
C ASP A 58 -2.20 3.16 15.01
N VAL A 59 -3.47 3.48 15.22
CA VAL A 59 -4.44 3.77 14.16
C VAL A 59 -5.11 5.10 14.47
N ARG A 60 -4.85 6.11 13.63
CA ARG A 60 -5.40 7.47 13.79
C ARG A 60 -6.19 7.90 12.57
N ILE A 61 -7.35 8.50 12.83
CA ILE A 61 -8.12 9.22 11.81
C ILE A 61 -7.45 10.58 11.61
N THR A 62 -6.87 10.81 10.43
CA THR A 62 -6.14 12.05 10.11
C THR A 62 -6.99 13.08 9.40
N SER A 63 -8.03 12.65 8.69
CA SER A 63 -8.99 13.53 8.02
C SER A 63 -10.39 12.91 8.01
N ILE A 64 -11.40 13.78 7.97
CA ILE A 64 -12.78 13.39 7.72
C ILE A 64 -13.21 14.14 6.48
N HIS A 65 -13.57 13.40 5.44
CA HIS A 65 -14.23 13.97 4.26
C HIS A 65 -15.71 13.60 4.32
N HIS A 66 -16.57 14.61 4.29
CA HIS A 66 -18.01 14.38 4.24
C HIS A 66 -18.37 13.89 2.83
N VAL A 67 -18.61 12.59 2.69
CA VAL A 67 -19.31 12.03 1.53
C VAL A 67 -20.80 12.29 1.76
N GLY A 68 -21.32 13.26 1.01
CA GLY A 68 -22.60 13.91 1.25
C GLY A 68 -23.80 12.97 1.40
N ARG A 69 -24.67 13.32 2.35
CA ARG A 69 -26.12 13.27 2.17
C ARG A 69 -26.61 14.70 2.38
N GLU A 70 -27.33 15.27 1.43
CA GLU A 70 -27.97 16.59 1.63
C GLU A 70 -28.77 16.56 2.93
N VAL A 71 -28.21 17.16 3.98
CA VAL A 71 -28.96 17.41 5.20
C VAL A 71 -29.79 18.64 4.87
N LYS A 72 -31.11 18.45 4.68
CA LYS A 72 -32.04 19.57 4.58
C LYS A 72 -31.73 20.54 5.72
N PRO A 73 -31.60 21.85 5.47
CA PRO A 73 -31.39 22.82 6.53
C PRO A 73 -32.48 22.63 7.58
N PHE A 74 -32.08 22.48 8.85
CA PHE A 74 -33.01 22.51 9.96
C PHE A 74 -33.73 23.86 9.93
N GLN A 75 -35.01 23.87 9.56
CA GLN A 75 -35.87 25.03 9.76
C GLN A 75 -36.35 24.98 11.21
N PRO A 76 -35.87 25.86 12.10
CA PRO A 76 -36.47 25.99 13.42
C PRO A 76 -37.93 26.37 13.23
N LYS A 77 -38.85 25.60 13.81
CA LYS A 77 -40.26 25.98 13.86
C LYS A 77 -40.34 27.30 14.63
N SER A 78 -40.65 28.40 13.95
CA SER A 78 -41.05 29.63 14.61
C SER A 78 -42.24 29.33 15.52
N GLN A 79 -42.01 29.43 16.84
CA GLN A 79 -43.09 29.45 17.81
C GLN A 79 -43.64 30.88 17.88
N LYS A 80 -44.90 30.98 17.45
CA LYS A 80 -45.89 32.06 17.66
C LYS A 80 -45.61 33.41 17.02
#